data_AF-A0A9E2F9S2-F1
#
_entry.id   AF-A0A9E2F9S2-F1
#
_cell.length_a   1.000
_cell.length_b   1.000
_cell.length_c   1.000
_cell.angle_alpha   90.00
_cell.angle_beta   90.00
_cell.angle_gamma   90.00
#
_symmetry.space_group_name_H-M   'P 1'
#
loop_
_entity.id
_entity.type
_entity.pdbx_description
1 polymer ?
#
loop_
_entity_poly.entity_id
_entity_poly.type
_entity_poly.pdbx_seq_one_letter_code
_entity_poly.pdbx_strand_id
1 'polypeptide(L)'
;MRKKLALLTAGALLVTVLAGGTAWAHILNEKTQFPDIASSSYAADIVYLAALDIIPQTPAFEPEAPLTMKDLAVWVALAHRLGKGGETPEDLKMLQEKALQKGLVPTLDGNATWKDVVTYFFGGKVSLEGQNPEAVPQKGEAAAFIAARIDGAMLKDLGAEEGPRGTVEAVHGDARDHHGSYTVVIAGKEYPLDAHTRVVGPQDITQWEGLNVVRSLIALEGNEYHHGIFFLQAGQAPSPAEETSPSQPAAPAPAPEDTSGRSPASMWLLGLGGGAVILAVLLFAGRKMR
;
A
#
# COMPACT_ATOMS: atom_id res chain seq x y z
N MET A 1 -46.54 14.95 25.80
CA MET A 1 -45.97 14.94 24.44
C MET A 1 -44.45 15.18 24.40
N ARG A 2 -43.90 16.13 25.17
CA ARG A 2 -42.45 16.47 25.14
C ARG A 2 -41.48 15.31 25.44
N LYS A 3 -41.83 14.37 26.33
CA LYS A 3 -41.00 13.19 26.65
C LYS A 3 -40.94 12.13 25.52
N LYS A 4 -41.95 12.08 24.63
CA LYS A 4 -41.96 11.15 23.49
C LYS A 4 -41.14 11.67 22.31
N LEU A 5 -41.00 12.99 22.18
CA LEU A 5 -40.18 13.62 21.15
C LEU A 5 -38.68 13.46 21.44
N ALA A 6 -38.26 13.60 22.70
CA ALA A 6 -36.86 13.41 23.13
C ALA A 6 -36.34 11.97 22.96
N LEU A 7 -37.21 10.97 23.12
CA LEU A 7 -36.85 9.56 22.88
C LEU A 7 -36.67 9.23 21.39
N LEU A 8 -37.42 9.92 20.52
CA LEU A 8 -37.34 9.75 19.06
C LEU A 8 -36.08 10.41 18.48
N THR A 9 -35.67 11.58 18.98
CA THR A 9 -34.41 12.21 18.57
C THR A 9 -33.18 11.47 19.09
N ALA A 10 -33.22 10.92 20.31
CA ALA A 10 -32.13 10.10 20.84
C ALA A 10 -31.96 8.77 20.07
N GLY A 11 -33.07 8.16 19.64
CA GLY A 11 -33.04 6.95 18.81
C GLY A 11 -32.50 7.20 17.39
N ALA A 12 -32.85 8.33 16.77
CA ALA A 12 -32.35 8.70 15.45
C ALA A 12 -30.83 9.00 15.47
N LEU A 13 -30.32 9.62 16.53
CA LEU A 13 -28.89 9.92 16.68
C LEU A 13 -28.03 8.65 16.86
N LEU A 14 -28.57 7.62 17.53
CA LEU A 14 -27.90 6.34 17.74
C LEU A 14 -27.77 5.51 16.45
N VAL A 15 -28.73 5.64 15.53
CA VAL A 15 -28.70 4.94 14.23
C VAL A 15 -27.65 5.55 13.29
N THR A 16 -27.41 6.86 13.36
CA THR A 16 -26.32 7.52 12.58
C THR A 16 -24.91 7.19 13.07
N VAL A 17 -24.73 6.88 14.36
CA VAL A 17 -23.40 6.48 14.90
C VAL A 17 -23.08 5.02 14.59
N LEU A 18 -24.09 4.18 14.33
CA LEU A 18 -23.91 2.78 13.93
C LEU A 18 -23.79 2.58 12.41
N ALA A 19 -23.91 3.65 11.61
CA ALA A 19 -23.43 3.65 10.24
C ALA A 19 -21.89 3.74 10.27
N GLY A 20 -21.25 2.69 10.79
CA GLY A 20 -19.82 2.50 10.70
C GLY A 20 -19.42 2.69 9.24
N GLY A 21 -18.51 3.63 8.99
CA GLY A 21 -17.95 3.83 7.67
C GLY A 21 -17.43 2.47 7.20
N THR A 22 -17.92 2.00 6.07
CA THR A 22 -17.32 0.89 5.36
C THR A 22 -15.89 1.34 5.05
N ALA A 23 -14.91 0.85 5.80
CA ALA A 23 -13.52 0.96 5.40
C ALA A 23 -13.40 0.09 4.15
N TRP A 24 -13.43 0.71 2.99
CA TRP A 24 -13.25 0.02 1.74
C TRP A 24 -11.79 -0.44 1.68
N ALA A 25 -11.58 -1.75 1.60
CA ALA A 25 -10.29 -2.31 1.22
C ALA A 25 -9.96 -1.78 -0.18
N HIS A 26 -8.92 -0.96 -0.27
CA HIS A 26 -8.53 -0.33 -1.52
C HIS A 26 -7.06 -0.62 -1.76
N ILE A 27 -6.79 -1.30 -2.86
CA ILE A 27 -5.45 -1.31 -3.44
C ILE A 27 -5.11 0.14 -3.77
N LEU A 28 -4.04 0.64 -3.18
CA LEU A 28 -3.52 1.96 -3.48
C LEU A 28 -2.37 1.83 -4.48
N ASN A 29 -2.31 2.71 -5.46
CA ASN A 29 -1.12 2.82 -6.31
C ASN A 29 -0.50 4.21 -6.25
N GLU A 30 0.58 4.42 -7.01
CA GLU A 30 1.30 5.68 -7.05
C GLU A 30 0.39 6.88 -7.35
N LYS A 31 -0.63 6.69 -8.21
CA LYS A 31 -1.56 7.76 -8.62
C LYS A 31 -2.60 8.10 -7.57
N THR A 32 -3.10 7.09 -6.84
CA THR A 32 -4.12 7.30 -5.80
C THR A 32 -3.50 7.70 -4.48
N GLN A 33 -2.26 7.28 -4.22
CA GLN A 33 -1.59 7.55 -2.97
C GLN A 33 -0.92 8.93 -2.95
N PHE A 34 -0.18 9.27 -4.01
CA PHE A 34 0.51 10.54 -4.17
C PHE A 34 0.37 11.01 -5.63
N PRO A 35 -0.71 11.73 -5.99
CA PRO A 35 -0.99 12.05 -7.39
C PRO A 35 0.16 12.74 -8.14
N ASP A 36 1.03 13.44 -7.42
CA ASP A 36 2.15 14.20 -7.95
C ASP A 36 3.43 13.37 -8.23
N ILE A 37 3.51 12.12 -7.77
CA ILE A 37 4.68 11.26 -8.03
C ILE A 37 4.51 10.39 -9.27
N ALA A 38 3.33 10.35 -9.89
CA ALA A 38 3.01 9.39 -10.96
C ALA A 38 3.97 9.44 -12.16
N SER A 39 4.60 10.59 -12.43
CA SER A 39 5.61 10.77 -13.49
C SER A 39 7.04 10.88 -12.97
N SER A 40 7.26 10.76 -11.66
CA SER A 40 8.59 10.86 -11.06
C SER A 40 9.37 9.56 -11.22
N SER A 41 10.67 9.65 -11.48
CA SER A 41 11.57 8.48 -11.46
C SER A 41 11.70 7.86 -10.07
N TYR A 42 11.28 8.56 -9.02
CA TYR A 42 11.35 8.10 -7.63
C TYR A 42 10.05 7.44 -7.14
N ALA A 43 9.01 7.36 -7.99
CA ALA A 43 7.68 6.91 -7.59
C ALA A 43 7.70 5.56 -6.87
N ALA A 44 8.45 4.59 -7.41
CA ALA A 44 8.52 3.25 -6.85
C ALA A 44 9.12 3.23 -5.43
N ASP A 45 10.21 3.96 -5.23
CA ASP A 45 10.88 4.02 -3.92
C ASP A 45 10.06 4.80 -2.88
N ILE A 46 9.32 5.83 -3.32
CA ILE A 46 8.41 6.58 -2.44
C ILE A 46 7.25 5.68 -1.97
N VAL A 47 6.59 4.96 -2.89
CA VAL A 47 5.51 4.03 -2.52
C VAL A 47 6.03 2.90 -1.64
N TYR A 48 7.24 2.39 -1.92
CA TYR A 48 7.91 1.38 -1.10
C TYR A 48 8.13 1.85 0.35
N LEU A 49 8.73 3.03 0.53
CA LEU A 49 8.95 3.59 1.86
C LEU A 49 7.65 3.97 2.56
N ALA A 50 6.65 4.41 1.81
CA ALA A 50 5.35 4.65 2.39
C ALA A 50 4.74 3.33 2.88
N ALA A 51 4.87 2.23 2.13
CA ALA A 51 4.35 0.92 2.55
C ALA A 51 4.99 0.43 3.86
N LEU A 52 6.26 0.77 4.07
CA LEU A 52 6.98 0.54 5.33
C LEU A 52 6.64 1.56 6.44
N ASP A 53 5.63 2.40 6.22
CA ASP A 53 5.24 3.53 7.06
C ASP A 53 6.33 4.58 7.31
N ILE A 54 7.44 4.58 6.57
CA ILE A 54 8.52 5.58 6.75
C ILE A 54 8.11 6.93 6.18
N ILE A 55 7.43 6.94 5.03
CA ILE A 55 6.88 8.15 4.41
C ILE A 55 5.39 8.22 4.72
N PRO A 56 4.89 9.31 5.35
CA PRO A 56 3.48 9.47 5.60
C PRO A 56 2.71 9.67 4.29
N GLN A 57 1.47 9.17 4.23
CA GLN A 57 0.58 9.52 3.15
C GLN A 57 0.19 11.00 3.28
N THR A 58 0.31 11.77 2.21
CA THR A 58 -0.02 13.21 2.21
C THR A 58 -0.72 13.54 0.90
N PRO A 59 -1.45 14.66 0.81
CA PRO A 59 -2.10 15.04 -0.44
C PRO A 59 -1.14 15.21 -1.63
N ALA A 60 0.12 15.56 -1.37
CA ALA A 60 1.20 15.66 -2.33
C ALA A 60 2.55 15.40 -1.65
N PHE A 61 3.42 14.62 -2.27
CA PHE A 61 4.74 14.30 -1.72
C PHE A 61 5.80 15.37 -2.04
N GLU A 62 5.70 15.98 -3.22
CA GLU A 62 6.58 16.97 -3.83
C GLU A 62 8.01 16.43 -4.04
N PRO A 63 8.22 15.45 -4.95
CA PRO A 63 9.50 14.74 -5.06
C PRO A 63 10.68 15.67 -5.41
N GLU A 64 10.43 16.77 -6.11
CA GLU A 64 11.45 17.75 -6.53
C GLU A 64 11.76 18.81 -5.47
N ALA A 65 10.97 18.88 -4.38
CA ALA A 65 11.19 19.84 -3.31
C ALA A 65 12.46 19.49 -2.52
N PRO A 66 13.20 20.48 -1.99
CA PRO A 66 14.31 20.22 -1.07
C PRO A 66 13.84 19.44 0.16
N LEU A 67 14.65 18.49 0.64
CA LEU A 67 14.38 17.80 1.89
C LEU A 67 14.60 18.76 3.07
N THR A 68 13.58 18.96 3.90
CA THR A 68 13.69 19.79 5.11
C THR A 68 14.03 18.96 6.34
N MET A 69 14.55 19.60 7.39
CA MET A 69 14.73 18.93 8.69
C MET A 69 13.39 18.45 9.29
N LYS A 70 12.27 19.10 8.96
CA LYS A 70 10.93 18.64 9.35
C LYS A 70 10.54 17.35 8.64
N ASP A 71 10.80 17.25 7.34
CA ASP A 71 10.52 16.03 6.57
C ASP A 71 11.34 14.86 7.14
N LEU A 72 12.66 15.07 7.31
CA LEU A 72 13.54 14.06 7.87
C LEU A 72 13.12 13.66 9.29
N ALA A 73 12.73 14.61 10.14
CA ALA A 73 12.23 14.33 11.48
C ALA A 73 11.00 13.42 11.48
N VAL A 74 10.06 13.63 10.56
CA VAL A 74 8.89 12.75 10.41
C VAL A 74 9.32 11.35 10.00
N TRP A 75 10.18 11.23 8.98
CA TRP A 75 10.60 9.91 8.47
C TRP A 75 11.37 9.11 9.52
N VAL A 76 12.27 9.78 10.26
CA VAL A 76 13.00 9.16 11.38
C VAL A 76 12.04 8.78 12.51
N ALA A 77 11.07 9.63 12.88
CA ALA A 77 10.07 9.29 13.90
C ALA A 77 9.28 8.03 13.55
N LEU A 78 8.89 7.91 12.28
CA LEU A 78 8.11 6.79 11.78
C LEU A 78 8.94 5.50 11.69
N ALA A 79 10.18 5.58 11.21
CA ALA A 79 11.12 4.46 11.24
C ALA A 79 11.35 3.93 12.67
N HIS A 80 11.31 4.84 13.67
CA HIS A 80 11.37 4.49 15.09
C HIS A 80 10.01 4.19 15.73
N ARG A 81 8.94 4.03 14.94
CA ARG A 81 7.58 3.69 15.40
C ARG A 81 7.03 4.62 16.48
N LEU A 82 7.36 5.91 16.42
CA LEU A 82 6.90 6.93 17.40
C LEU A 82 5.46 7.42 17.15
N GLY A 83 4.79 6.91 16.13
CA GLY A 83 3.42 7.21 15.77
C GLY A 83 3.03 6.52 14.45
N LYS A 84 1.88 6.91 13.90
CA LYS A 84 1.42 6.51 12.57
C LYS A 84 1.52 7.70 11.62
N GLY A 85 1.73 7.43 10.32
CA GLY A 85 1.84 8.46 9.29
C GLY A 85 0.59 9.32 9.20
N GLY A 86 0.77 10.61 8.88
CA GLY A 86 -0.23 11.65 9.08
C GLY A 86 -1.40 11.60 8.10
N GLU A 87 -2.61 11.66 8.62
CA GLU A 87 -3.80 12.01 7.84
C GLU A 87 -4.05 13.52 7.91
N THR A 88 -3.43 14.19 8.89
CA THR A 88 -3.60 15.62 9.17
C THR A 88 -2.24 16.35 9.36
N PRO A 89 -2.20 17.67 9.15
CA PRO A 89 -1.01 18.48 9.48
C PRO A 89 -0.59 18.38 10.95
N GLU A 90 -1.55 18.22 11.86
CA GLU A 90 -1.31 18.06 13.29
C GLU A 90 -0.54 16.78 13.62
N ASP A 91 -0.83 15.67 12.92
CA ASP A 91 -0.11 14.40 13.08
C ASP A 91 1.36 14.53 12.69
N LEU A 92 1.63 15.20 11.56
CA LEU A 92 2.99 15.46 11.11
C LEU A 92 3.77 16.30 12.11
N LYS A 93 3.14 17.34 12.67
CA LYS A 93 3.75 18.18 13.70
C LYS A 93 4.06 17.38 14.97
N MET A 94 3.16 16.49 15.41
CA MET A 94 3.43 15.62 16.56
C MET A 94 4.63 14.69 16.32
N LEU A 95 4.78 14.12 15.12
CA LEU A 95 5.93 13.28 14.77
C LEU A 95 7.24 14.08 14.79
N GLN A 96 7.24 15.29 14.24
CA GLN A 96 8.39 16.20 14.27
C GLN A 96 8.81 16.51 15.72
N GLU A 97 7.86 16.88 16.57
CA GLU A 97 8.12 17.19 17.98
C GLU A 97 8.64 15.96 18.74
N LYS A 98 8.09 14.77 18.48
CA LYS A 98 8.57 13.52 19.09
C LYS A 98 10.00 13.18 18.67
N ALA A 99 10.35 13.31 17.39
CA ALA A 99 11.72 13.09 16.92
C ALA A 99 12.71 14.02 17.63
N LEU A 100 12.37 15.32 17.73
CA LEU A 100 13.19 16.31 18.43
C LEU A 100 13.31 15.98 19.93
N GLN A 101 12.21 15.70 20.61
CA GLN A 101 12.21 15.38 22.05
C GLN A 101 12.99 14.10 22.38
N LYS A 102 13.00 13.13 21.47
CA LYS A 102 13.78 11.89 21.60
C LYS A 102 15.26 12.05 21.19
N GLY A 103 15.66 13.23 20.70
CA GLY A 103 17.01 13.50 20.23
C GLY A 103 17.38 12.73 18.95
N LEU A 104 16.38 12.31 18.17
CA LEU A 104 16.60 11.62 16.89
C LEU A 104 17.04 12.60 15.78
N VAL A 105 16.62 13.85 15.90
CA VAL A 105 17.13 14.99 15.14
C VAL A 105 17.46 16.14 16.10
N PRO A 106 18.42 17.01 15.78
CA PRO A 106 18.83 18.10 16.68
C PRO A 106 17.98 19.37 16.53
N THR A 107 17.32 19.54 15.39
CA THR A 107 16.53 20.72 15.06
C THR A 107 15.43 20.37 14.06
N LEU A 108 14.43 21.24 13.96
CA LEU A 108 13.39 21.22 12.92
C LEU A 108 13.57 22.36 11.91
N ASP A 109 14.58 23.20 12.09
CA ASP A 109 14.82 24.36 11.25
C ASP A 109 15.77 24.05 10.10
N GLY A 110 15.48 24.61 8.93
CA GLY A 110 16.34 24.53 7.75
C GLY A 110 16.17 23.25 6.91
N ASN A 111 17.07 23.12 5.94
CA ASN A 111 17.13 21.98 5.03
C ASN A 111 17.97 20.86 5.64
N ALA A 112 17.58 19.62 5.37
CA ALA A 112 18.39 18.45 5.69
C ALA A 112 19.41 18.21 4.56
N THR A 113 20.65 17.93 4.93
CA THR A 113 21.73 17.55 4.00
C THR A 113 21.84 16.05 3.88
N TRP A 114 22.63 15.57 2.91
CA TRP A 114 22.99 14.16 2.79
C TRP A 114 23.63 13.59 4.07
N LYS A 115 24.47 14.40 4.74
CA LYS A 115 25.06 14.05 6.03
C LYS A 115 24.00 13.86 7.10
N ASP A 116 22.97 14.69 7.13
CA ASP A 116 21.87 14.59 8.09
C ASP A 116 21.06 13.31 7.86
N VAL A 117 20.74 12.97 6.61
CA VAL A 117 20.07 11.70 6.24
C VAL A 117 20.85 10.51 6.77
N VAL A 118 22.16 10.44 6.49
CA VAL A 118 23.01 9.33 6.95
C VAL A 118 23.14 9.30 8.48
N THR A 119 23.28 10.46 9.10
CA THR A 119 23.48 10.55 10.56
C THR A 119 22.22 10.16 11.32
N TYR A 120 21.08 10.73 10.97
CA TYR A 120 19.86 10.62 11.77
C TYR A 120 18.98 9.42 11.37
N PHE A 121 19.00 9.02 10.10
CA PHE A 121 18.23 7.85 9.65
C PHE A 121 19.03 6.55 9.80
N PHE A 122 20.32 6.57 9.46
CA PHE A 122 21.18 5.37 9.46
C PHE A 122 22.19 5.31 10.60
N GLY A 123 22.14 6.26 11.55
CA GLY A 123 23.09 6.31 12.67
C GLY A 123 24.55 6.47 12.24
N GLY A 124 24.81 7.07 11.08
CA GLY A 124 26.15 7.27 10.53
C GLY A 124 26.80 6.03 9.90
N LYS A 125 26.07 4.92 9.73
CA LYS A 125 26.64 3.62 9.35
C LYS A 125 26.75 3.40 7.84
N VAL A 126 26.22 4.30 7.02
CA VAL A 126 26.14 4.11 5.57
C VAL A 126 26.98 5.15 4.82
N SER A 127 27.59 4.72 3.71
CA SER A 127 28.38 5.56 2.82
C SER A 127 27.50 6.43 1.90
N LEU A 128 27.97 7.64 1.63
CA LEU A 128 27.35 8.60 0.71
C LEU A 128 27.74 8.41 -0.76
N GLU A 129 28.69 7.52 -1.07
CA GLU A 129 29.05 7.08 -2.44
C GLU A 129 29.00 8.20 -3.51
N GLY A 130 29.88 9.19 -3.38
CA GLY A 130 30.00 10.26 -4.38
C GLY A 130 29.02 11.44 -4.20
N GLN A 131 28.07 11.35 -3.25
CA GLN A 131 27.27 12.50 -2.85
C GLN A 131 28.10 13.48 -2.00
N ASN A 132 27.92 14.78 -2.23
CA ASN A 132 28.48 15.82 -1.37
C ASN A 132 27.73 15.83 -0.02
N PRO A 133 28.38 15.57 1.12
CA PRO A 133 27.69 15.48 2.42
C PRO A 133 26.89 16.72 2.81
N GLU A 134 27.34 17.90 2.39
CA GLU A 134 26.71 19.18 2.74
C GLU A 134 25.67 19.64 1.71
N ALA A 135 25.46 18.89 0.62
CA ALA A 135 24.41 19.18 -0.34
C ALA A 135 23.04 18.80 0.23
N VAL A 136 22.03 19.59 -0.15
CA VAL A 136 20.62 19.36 0.17
C VAL A 136 20.01 18.52 -0.95
N PRO A 137 19.61 17.27 -0.70
CA PRO A 137 18.90 16.48 -1.70
C PRO A 137 17.47 16.97 -1.91
N GLN A 138 16.90 16.62 -3.05
CA GLN A 138 15.45 16.61 -3.20
C GLN A 138 14.82 15.49 -2.36
N LYS A 139 13.54 15.62 -2.00
CA LYS A 139 12.79 14.59 -1.25
C LYS A 139 12.80 13.24 -1.96
N GLY A 140 12.60 13.23 -3.28
CA GLY A 140 12.62 12.02 -4.10
C GLY A 140 13.99 11.34 -4.12
N GLU A 141 15.07 12.10 -4.26
CA GLU A 141 16.45 11.58 -4.19
C GLU A 141 16.73 10.94 -2.83
N ALA A 142 16.37 11.62 -1.74
CA ALA A 142 16.54 11.09 -0.39
C ALA A 142 15.72 9.81 -0.17
N ALA A 143 14.47 9.76 -0.66
CA ALA A 143 13.63 8.57 -0.60
C ALA A 143 14.28 7.40 -1.35
N ALA A 144 14.75 7.61 -2.58
CA ALA A 144 15.44 6.57 -3.34
C ALA A 144 16.73 6.10 -2.66
N PHE A 145 17.52 7.03 -2.12
CA PHE A 145 18.73 6.71 -1.36
C PHE A 145 18.41 5.83 -0.15
N ILE A 146 17.36 6.17 0.61
CA ILE A 146 16.93 5.41 1.78
C ILE A 146 16.42 4.03 1.37
N ALA A 147 15.52 3.95 0.38
CA ALA A 147 14.93 2.70 -0.10
C ALA A 147 15.99 1.69 -0.55
N ALA A 148 17.03 2.14 -1.26
CA ALA A 148 18.13 1.29 -1.72
C ALA A 148 19.00 0.70 -0.58
N ARG A 149 18.85 1.20 0.66
CA ARG A 149 19.65 0.84 1.83
C ARG A 149 18.85 0.13 2.91
N ILE A 150 17.55 -0.10 2.68
CA ILE A 150 16.75 -0.94 3.56
C ILE A 150 17.15 -2.39 3.30
N ASP A 151 17.76 -3.01 4.32
CA ASP A 151 18.16 -4.42 4.29
C ASP A 151 17.16 -5.30 5.06
N GLY A 152 17.40 -6.62 5.06
CA GLY A 152 16.53 -7.57 5.74
C GLY A 152 16.48 -7.41 7.27
N ALA A 153 17.50 -6.81 7.90
CA ALA A 153 17.44 -6.53 9.34
C ALA A 153 16.54 -5.33 9.61
N MET A 154 16.70 -4.26 8.83
CA MET A 154 15.86 -3.08 8.92
C MET A 154 14.40 -3.37 8.58
N LEU A 155 14.13 -4.23 7.58
CA LEU A 155 12.76 -4.70 7.29
C LEU A 155 12.14 -5.39 8.50
N LYS A 156 12.87 -6.27 9.19
CA LYS A 156 12.37 -6.97 10.37
C LYS A 156 12.07 -6.02 11.53
N ASP A 157 12.92 -5.02 11.76
CA ASP A 157 12.67 -3.97 12.75
C ASP A 157 11.43 -3.14 12.38
N LEU A 158 11.14 -3.04 11.09
CA LEU A 158 9.92 -2.46 10.54
C LEU A 158 8.76 -3.47 10.45
N GLY A 159 8.86 -4.68 11.00
CA GLY A 159 7.78 -5.67 10.95
C GLY A 159 7.44 -6.13 9.53
N ALA A 160 8.43 -6.22 8.66
CA ALA A 160 8.29 -6.66 7.28
C ALA A 160 9.42 -7.61 6.88
N GLU A 161 9.22 -8.29 5.77
CA GLU A 161 10.28 -9.01 5.06
C GLU A 161 10.12 -8.89 3.55
N GLU A 162 11.16 -9.28 2.81
CA GLU A 162 11.06 -9.40 1.36
C GLU A 162 10.06 -10.49 0.97
N GLY A 163 9.12 -10.13 0.11
CA GLY A 163 8.14 -11.06 -0.45
C GLY A 163 8.62 -11.75 -1.73
N PRO A 164 7.72 -12.49 -2.40
CA PRO A 164 8.03 -13.17 -3.66
C PRO A 164 8.35 -12.20 -4.80
N ARG A 165 9.21 -12.66 -5.70
CA ARG A 165 9.54 -11.97 -6.96
C ARG A 165 9.27 -12.92 -8.13
N GLY A 166 9.14 -12.36 -9.33
CA GLY A 166 8.86 -13.09 -10.56
C GLY A 166 7.45 -12.84 -11.09
N THR A 167 7.03 -13.63 -12.08
CA THR A 167 5.76 -13.44 -12.77
C THR A 167 4.57 -13.81 -11.89
N VAL A 168 3.54 -12.97 -11.87
CA VAL A 168 2.22 -13.30 -11.34
C VAL A 168 1.55 -14.28 -12.31
N GLU A 169 1.42 -15.53 -11.89
CA GLU A 169 0.85 -16.62 -12.70
C GLU A 169 -0.67 -16.55 -12.75
N ALA A 170 -1.30 -16.20 -11.63
CA ALA A 170 -2.74 -16.08 -11.49
C ALA A 170 -3.13 -15.13 -10.36
N VAL A 171 -4.33 -14.58 -10.45
CA VAL A 171 -4.97 -13.84 -9.36
C VAL A 171 -6.29 -14.52 -9.00
N HIS A 172 -6.48 -14.82 -7.73
CA HIS A 172 -7.69 -15.44 -7.19
C HIS A 172 -8.41 -14.45 -6.27
N GLY A 173 -9.73 -14.41 -6.35
CA GLY A 173 -10.57 -13.60 -5.47
C GLY A 173 -12.00 -13.52 -5.99
N ASP A 174 -12.97 -13.33 -5.09
CA ASP A 174 -14.35 -13.05 -5.49
C ASP A 174 -14.57 -11.53 -5.50
N ALA A 175 -14.71 -10.95 -6.70
CA ALA A 175 -15.03 -9.54 -6.88
C ALA A 175 -16.38 -9.13 -6.25
N ARG A 176 -17.21 -10.11 -5.83
CA ARG A 176 -18.48 -9.88 -5.14
C ARG A 176 -18.34 -9.76 -3.63
N ASP A 177 -17.20 -10.17 -3.07
CA ASP A 177 -16.94 -9.94 -1.66
C ASP A 177 -16.34 -8.53 -1.54
N HIS A 178 -17.09 -7.60 -0.93
CA HIS A 178 -16.67 -6.21 -0.79
C HIS A 178 -15.46 -6.03 0.14
N HIS A 179 -15.01 -7.12 0.77
CA HIS A 179 -13.79 -7.24 1.55
C HIS A 179 -12.73 -8.13 0.87
N GLY A 180 -12.96 -8.49 -0.41
CA GLY A 180 -12.31 -9.58 -1.14
C GLY A 180 -10.85 -9.76 -0.78
N SER A 181 -10.58 -10.83 -0.02
CA SER A 181 -9.24 -11.33 0.19
C SER A 181 -8.75 -11.88 -1.15
N TYR A 182 -7.97 -11.07 -1.87
CA TYR A 182 -7.32 -11.53 -3.08
C TYR A 182 -6.07 -12.35 -2.71
N THR A 183 -5.76 -13.32 -3.56
CA THR A 183 -4.54 -14.12 -3.48
C THR A 183 -3.85 -14.03 -4.83
N VAL A 184 -2.54 -13.81 -4.83
CA VAL A 184 -1.70 -13.86 -6.03
C VAL A 184 -0.87 -15.14 -6.03
N VAL A 185 -0.69 -15.74 -7.20
CA VAL A 185 0.16 -16.92 -7.38
C VAL A 185 1.46 -16.49 -8.05
N ILE A 186 2.59 -16.76 -7.39
CA ILE A 186 3.94 -16.47 -7.91
C ILE A 186 4.81 -17.70 -7.65
N ALA A 187 5.47 -18.22 -8.69
CA ALA A 187 6.27 -19.44 -8.63
C ALA A 187 5.48 -20.64 -8.06
N GLY A 188 4.21 -20.79 -8.47
CA GLY A 188 3.30 -21.83 -8.01
C GLY A 188 2.87 -21.75 -6.53
N LYS A 189 3.20 -20.66 -5.81
CA LYS A 189 2.80 -20.45 -4.42
C LYS A 189 1.78 -19.33 -4.31
N GLU A 190 0.76 -19.57 -3.48
CA GLU A 190 -0.28 -18.60 -3.15
C GLU A 190 0.17 -17.63 -2.05
N TYR A 191 -0.09 -16.35 -2.27
CA TYR A 191 0.16 -15.27 -1.34
C TYR A 191 -1.11 -14.43 -1.17
N PRO A 192 -1.74 -14.39 0.01
CA PRO A 192 -2.85 -13.47 0.24
C PRO A 192 -2.36 -12.03 0.09
N LEU A 193 -3.24 -11.12 -0.26
CA LEU A 193 -3.00 -9.68 -0.26
C LEU A 193 -3.57 -9.04 1.00
N ASP A 194 -2.89 -8.02 1.51
CA ASP A 194 -3.42 -7.18 2.57
C ASP A 194 -4.55 -6.27 2.05
N ALA A 195 -5.52 -5.93 2.90
CA ALA A 195 -6.65 -5.07 2.54
C ALA A 195 -6.23 -3.66 2.07
N HIS A 196 -5.03 -3.23 2.46
CA HIS A 196 -4.42 -1.95 2.09
C HIS A 196 -3.14 -2.12 1.27
N THR A 197 -3.05 -3.20 0.50
CA THR A 197 -1.93 -3.47 -0.40
C THR A 197 -1.63 -2.25 -1.27
N ARG A 198 -0.34 -1.90 -1.33
CA ARG A 198 0.18 -0.84 -2.18
C ARG A 198 0.86 -1.44 -3.39
N VAL A 199 0.62 -0.86 -4.55
CA VAL A 199 1.20 -1.32 -5.80
C VAL A 199 1.88 -0.19 -6.55
N VAL A 200 2.99 -0.47 -7.20
CA VAL A 200 3.54 0.38 -8.27
C VAL A 200 3.15 -0.29 -9.58
N GLY A 201 2.10 0.23 -10.21
CA GLY A 201 1.46 -0.42 -11.36
C GLY A 201 -0.07 -0.26 -11.42
N PRO A 202 -0.76 -1.12 -12.19
CA PRO A 202 -2.21 -1.08 -12.30
C PRO A 202 -2.89 -1.24 -10.93
N GLN A 203 -3.85 -0.36 -10.62
CA GLN A 203 -4.62 -0.48 -9.37
C GLN A 203 -5.59 -1.67 -9.41
N ASP A 204 -6.09 -2.01 -10.60
CA ASP A 204 -6.99 -3.13 -10.83
C ASP A 204 -6.20 -4.44 -10.82
N ILE A 205 -6.42 -5.23 -9.77
CA ILE A 205 -5.72 -6.49 -9.53
C ILE A 205 -5.94 -7.53 -10.65
N THR A 206 -7.06 -7.45 -11.37
CA THR A 206 -7.33 -8.38 -12.48
C THR A 206 -6.37 -8.17 -13.65
N GLN A 207 -5.63 -7.05 -13.66
CA GLN A 207 -4.59 -6.74 -14.63
C GLN A 207 -3.20 -7.20 -14.18
N TRP A 208 -3.08 -7.88 -13.03
CA TRP A 208 -1.78 -8.27 -12.50
C TRP A 208 -1.26 -9.58 -13.07
N GLU A 209 -2.12 -10.44 -13.61
CA GLU A 209 -1.69 -11.68 -14.26
C GLU A 209 -0.69 -11.38 -15.39
N GLY A 210 0.45 -12.07 -15.38
CA GLY A 210 1.55 -11.86 -16.31
C GLY A 210 2.50 -10.71 -15.97
N LEU A 211 2.22 -9.89 -14.94
CA LEU A 211 3.16 -8.86 -14.49
C LEU A 211 4.36 -9.50 -13.79
N ASN A 212 5.55 -8.96 -14.06
CA ASN A 212 6.76 -9.37 -13.36
C ASN A 212 6.96 -8.54 -12.08
N VAL A 213 6.95 -9.18 -10.93
CA VAL A 213 7.20 -8.56 -9.62
C VAL A 213 8.69 -8.43 -9.39
N VAL A 214 9.18 -7.18 -9.33
CA VAL A 214 10.60 -6.89 -9.10
C VAL A 214 10.94 -6.69 -7.63
N ARG A 215 9.97 -6.22 -6.84
CA ARG A 215 10.07 -6.02 -5.39
C ARG A 215 8.70 -6.26 -4.76
N SER A 216 8.65 -6.95 -3.64
CA SER A 216 7.43 -7.07 -2.83
C SER A 216 7.78 -7.17 -1.35
N LEU A 217 6.79 -6.90 -0.48
CA LEU A 217 6.93 -7.02 0.97
C LEU A 217 5.77 -7.81 1.56
N ILE A 218 6.09 -8.63 2.56
CA ILE A 218 5.14 -9.36 3.41
C ILE A 218 5.25 -8.80 4.82
N ALA A 219 4.10 -8.56 5.47
CA ALA A 219 4.06 -8.01 6.81
C ALA A 219 4.19 -9.13 7.86
N LEU A 220 4.96 -8.86 8.89
CA LEU A 220 5.18 -9.75 10.03
C LEU A 220 4.31 -9.28 11.19
N GLU A 221 3.55 -10.19 11.80
CA GLU A 221 2.88 -9.92 13.08
C GLU A 221 3.45 -10.88 14.14
N GLY A 222 4.29 -10.36 15.03
CA GLY A 222 5.09 -11.23 15.90
C GLY A 222 6.12 -12.07 15.11
N ASN A 223 6.18 -13.37 15.39
CA ASN A 223 7.04 -14.34 14.68
C ASN A 223 6.28 -15.12 13.59
N GLU A 224 5.05 -14.73 13.26
CA GLU A 224 4.19 -15.46 12.33
C GLU A 224 3.72 -14.57 11.17
N TYR A 225 3.54 -15.19 9.99
CA TYR A 225 3.10 -14.53 8.76
C TYR A 225 1.57 -14.34 8.79
N HIS A 226 1.10 -13.25 9.40
CA HIS A 226 -0.35 -13.01 9.52
C HIS A 226 -0.91 -12.07 8.44
N HIS A 227 -0.06 -11.34 7.73
CA HIS A 227 -0.49 -10.38 6.72
C HIS A 227 0.11 -10.71 5.37
N GLY A 228 -0.75 -10.64 4.35
CA GLY A 228 -0.38 -10.89 2.96
C GLY A 228 0.68 -9.93 2.41
N ILE A 229 0.91 -10.03 1.11
CA ILE A 229 1.72 -9.03 0.41
C ILE A 229 1.03 -7.67 0.61
N PHE A 230 1.76 -6.70 1.17
CA PHE A 230 1.25 -5.33 1.39
C PHE A 230 1.94 -4.30 0.48
N PHE A 231 2.99 -4.70 -0.23
CA PHE A 231 3.64 -3.91 -1.28
C PHE A 231 4.02 -4.80 -2.46
N LEU A 232 3.75 -4.33 -3.68
CA LEU A 232 4.16 -4.99 -4.91
C LEU A 232 4.61 -3.95 -5.94
N GLN A 233 5.80 -4.12 -6.50
CA GLN A 233 6.28 -3.33 -7.63
C GLN A 233 6.30 -4.20 -8.88
N ALA A 234 5.46 -3.84 -9.86
CA ALA A 234 5.51 -4.43 -11.18
C ALA A 234 6.65 -3.79 -11.98
N GLY A 235 7.41 -4.61 -12.70
CA GLY A 235 8.41 -4.19 -13.67
C GLY A 235 8.18 -4.86 -15.01
N GLN A 236 8.96 -4.45 -16.02
CA GLN A 236 9.05 -5.24 -17.23
C GLN A 236 9.62 -6.62 -16.89
N ALA A 237 9.06 -7.66 -17.53
CA ALA A 237 9.71 -8.96 -17.51
C ALA A 237 11.13 -8.80 -18.05
N PRO A 238 12.15 -9.45 -17.44
CA PRO A 238 13.46 -9.50 -18.06
C PRO A 238 13.28 -10.01 -19.49
N SER A 239 13.91 -9.32 -20.45
CA SER A 239 13.84 -9.77 -21.83
C SER A 239 14.42 -11.19 -21.88
N PRO A 240 13.81 -12.15 -22.60
CA PRO A 240 14.31 -13.54 -22.69
C PRO A 240 15.78 -13.67 -23.11
N ALA A 241 16.39 -12.59 -23.61
CA ALA A 241 17.80 -12.52 -23.97
C ALA A 241 18.78 -12.32 -22.78
N GLU A 242 18.31 -11.97 -21.57
CA GLU A 242 19.15 -11.78 -20.38
C GLU A 242 19.11 -12.96 -19.39
N GLU A 243 18.27 -13.98 -19.63
CA GLU A 243 18.43 -15.28 -18.97
C GLU A 243 19.66 -15.97 -19.55
N THR A 244 20.80 -15.74 -18.90
CA THR A 244 22.07 -16.42 -19.18
C THR A 244 21.85 -17.91 -19.31
N SER A 245 22.11 -18.42 -20.52
CA SER A 245 22.10 -19.85 -20.85
C SER A 245 22.93 -20.67 -19.86
N PRO A 246 22.35 -21.66 -19.17
CA PRO A 246 23.04 -22.91 -18.93
C PRO A 246 22.96 -23.71 -20.23
N SER A 247 24.10 -23.99 -20.85
CA SER A 247 24.20 -24.87 -22.01
C SER A 247 23.53 -26.22 -21.72
N GLN A 248 22.33 -26.45 -22.29
CA GLN A 248 21.66 -27.74 -22.27
C GLN A 248 21.32 -28.17 -23.72
N PRO A 249 21.63 -29.42 -24.12
CA PRO A 249 21.42 -29.88 -25.50
C PRO A 249 19.94 -29.97 -25.85
N ALA A 250 19.61 -29.53 -27.06
CA ALA A 250 18.27 -29.50 -27.62
C ALA A 250 17.56 -30.87 -27.56
N ALA A 251 16.38 -30.90 -26.93
CA ALA A 251 15.40 -31.97 -27.08
C ALA A 251 14.37 -31.60 -28.17
N PRO A 252 13.88 -32.58 -28.96
CA PRO A 252 12.97 -32.33 -30.07
C PRO A 252 11.54 -31.98 -29.60
N ALA A 253 10.92 -31.06 -30.34
CA ALA A 253 9.59 -30.51 -30.08
C ALA A 253 8.47 -31.56 -30.21
N PRO A 254 7.46 -31.57 -29.32
CA PRO A 254 6.19 -32.23 -29.56
C PRO A 254 5.26 -31.38 -30.46
N ALA A 255 4.43 -32.09 -31.22
CA ALA A 255 3.50 -31.60 -32.22
C ALA A 255 2.31 -30.81 -31.61
N PRO A 256 1.66 -29.92 -32.40
CA PRO A 256 0.54 -29.10 -31.92
C PRO A 256 -0.71 -29.94 -31.67
N GLU A 257 -1.31 -29.79 -30.48
CA GLU A 257 -2.65 -30.28 -30.18
C GLU A 257 -3.73 -29.29 -30.62
N ASP A 258 -4.71 -29.86 -31.31
CA ASP A 258 -5.90 -29.25 -31.88
C ASP A 258 -6.95 -29.07 -30.77
N THR A 259 -7.35 -27.83 -30.46
CA THR A 259 -8.50 -27.57 -29.57
C THR A 259 -9.58 -26.79 -30.31
N SER A 260 -10.46 -27.57 -30.95
CA SER A 260 -11.70 -27.10 -31.53
C SER A 260 -12.82 -27.07 -30.48
N GLY A 261 -13.48 -25.92 -30.36
CA GLY A 261 -14.93 -25.83 -30.16
C GLY A 261 -15.49 -25.85 -28.74
N ARG A 262 -16.09 -24.73 -28.31
CA ARG A 262 -17.52 -24.67 -27.96
C ARG A 262 -18.03 -23.23 -27.82
N SER A 263 -19.22 -23.00 -28.37
CA SER A 263 -19.96 -21.74 -28.42
C SER A 263 -20.79 -21.49 -27.15
N PRO A 264 -21.45 -20.31 -27.02
CA PRO A 264 -22.09 -19.83 -25.78
C PRO A 264 -23.58 -20.21 -25.70
N ALA A 265 -24.10 -20.47 -24.49
CA ALA A 265 -25.54 -20.45 -24.21
C ALA A 265 -25.87 -20.44 -22.70
N SER A 266 -27.01 -19.81 -22.37
CA SER A 266 -27.76 -19.70 -21.09
C SER A 266 -27.18 -18.72 -20.06
N MET A 267 -27.79 -17.59 -19.69
CA MET A 267 -29.20 -17.18 -19.48
C MET A 267 -29.93 -18.04 -18.44
N TRP A 268 -30.10 -17.53 -17.20
CA TRP A 268 -31.36 -17.30 -16.47
C TRP A 268 -31.13 -17.11 -14.94
N LEU A 269 -31.93 -16.20 -14.37
CA LEU A 269 -32.48 -16.12 -13.00
C LEU A 269 -31.56 -15.84 -11.80
N LEU A 270 -31.79 -14.67 -11.18
CA LEU A 270 -32.21 -14.43 -9.78
C LEU A 270 -32.08 -12.91 -9.52
N GLY A 271 -33.00 -12.18 -8.90
CA GLY A 271 -34.14 -12.55 -8.07
C GLY A 271 -34.14 -11.72 -6.78
N LEU A 272 -34.92 -10.62 -6.77
CA LEU A 272 -35.79 -10.21 -5.66
C LEU A 272 -35.20 -10.17 -4.22
N GLY A 273 -34.34 -9.19 -3.91
CA GLY A 273 -33.90 -8.93 -2.52
C GLY A 273 -34.38 -7.60 -1.90
N GLY A 274 -34.49 -6.52 -2.68
CA GLY A 274 -34.64 -5.15 -2.12
C GLY A 274 -36.07 -4.69 -1.79
N GLY A 275 -37.10 -5.34 -2.35
CA GLY A 275 -38.48 -4.85 -2.26
C GLY A 275 -39.20 -5.11 -0.94
N ALA A 276 -38.80 -6.14 -0.19
CA ALA A 276 -39.54 -6.57 1.01
C ALA A 276 -39.32 -5.67 2.23
N VAL A 277 -38.13 -5.07 2.36
CA VAL A 277 -37.78 -4.24 3.52
C VAL A 277 -38.47 -2.87 3.47
N ILE A 278 -38.58 -2.27 2.27
CA ILE A 278 -39.26 -0.98 2.09
C ILE A 278 -40.78 -1.13 2.33
N LEU A 279 -41.37 -2.25 1.92
CA LEU A 279 -42.80 -2.52 2.15
C LEU A 279 -43.11 -2.72 3.63
N ALA A 280 -42.22 -3.40 4.39
CA ALA A 280 -42.39 -3.59 5.83
C ALA A 280 -42.31 -2.27 6.61
N VAL A 281 -41.41 -1.36 6.24
CA VAL A 281 -41.28 -0.04 6.87
C VAL A 281 -42.50 0.84 6.59
N LEU A 282 -43.01 0.84 5.36
CA LEU A 282 -44.20 1.62 5.00
C LEU A 282 -45.48 1.10 5.67
N LEU A 283 -45.64 -0.22 5.80
CA LEU A 283 -46.79 -0.83 6.49
C LEU A 283 -46.76 -0.57 8.00
N PHE A 284 -45.57 -0.49 8.62
CA PHE A 284 -45.44 -0.17 10.04
C PHE A 284 -45.66 1.31 10.34
N ALA A 285 -45.25 2.20 9.44
CA ALA A 285 -45.46 3.65 9.57
C ALA A 285 -46.94 4.05 9.37
N GLY A 286 -47.66 3.40 8.45
CA GLY A 286 -49.07 3.71 8.16
C GLY A 286 -50.04 3.31 9.26
N ARG A 287 -49.68 2.33 10.11
CA ARG A 287 -50.58 1.79 11.15
C ARG A 287 -50.67 2.66 12.41
N LYS A 288 -49.83 3.70 12.54
CA LYS A 288 -49.78 4.60 13.69
C LYS A 288 -50.49 5.95 13.48
N MET A 289 -51.06 6.17 12.29
CA MET A 289 -51.80 7.39 11.92
C MET A 289 -53.32 7.17 11.79
N ARG A 290 -53.84 6.07 12.35
CA ARG A 290 -55.28 5.89 12.60
C ARG A 290 -55.53 5.71 14.09
#